data_AF-A0A0D2NW99-F1
#
_entry.id   AF-A0A0D2NW99-F1
#
_cell.length_a   1.000
_cell.length_b   1.000
_cell.length_c   1.000
_cell.angle_alpha   90.00
_cell.angle_beta   90.00
_cell.angle_gamma   90.00
#
_symmetry.space_group_name_H-M   'P 1'
#
loop_
_entity.id
_entity.type
_entity.pdbx_description
1 polymer ?
#
loop_
_entity_poly.entity_id
_entity_poly.type
_entity_poly.pdbx_seq_one_letter_code
_entity_poly.pdbx_strand_id
1 'polypeptide(L)'
;MASSSNFLFFLSVIWIASLERVAYGHGFVHTVVIGDASYPGWNPFVDPYASPVPSRIIRKIPNDGYISIPDPDIACHHGGNNGTTAIATAPAGSQVVFQWAYWPGDHQGPVSTYMTSCGGDCSTFQANDAQWFKVDADGYDAASKQWAAAKLIANNSTWSSIIPSDLAPGQYLMRNEM
;
A
#
# COMPACT_ATOMS: atom_id res chain seq x y z
N MET A 1 -8.66 57.42 46.79
CA MET A 1 -9.36 56.12 46.74
C MET A 1 -9.50 55.74 45.28
N ALA A 2 -8.60 54.89 44.79
CA ALA A 2 -8.54 54.50 43.39
C ALA A 2 -9.44 53.28 43.15
N SER A 3 -10.32 53.37 42.16
CA SER A 3 -11.15 52.29 41.65
C SER A 3 -10.35 51.52 40.61
N SER A 4 -10.15 50.21 40.82
CA SER A 4 -9.51 49.31 39.88
C SER A 4 -10.57 48.43 39.22
N SER A 5 -10.79 48.66 37.92
CA SER A 5 -11.68 47.87 37.06
C SER A 5 -10.98 46.60 36.58
N ASN A 6 -11.59 45.43 36.85
CA ASN A 6 -11.14 44.13 36.34
C ASN A 6 -11.49 44.01 34.85
N PHE A 7 -10.48 43.81 34.01
CA PHE A 7 -10.66 43.44 32.60
C PHE A 7 -10.33 41.95 32.45
N LEU A 8 -11.36 41.12 32.33
CA LEU A 8 -11.22 39.68 32.03
C LEU A 8 -11.04 39.51 30.51
N PHE A 9 -9.86 39.07 30.10
CA PHE A 9 -9.57 38.65 28.73
C PHE A 9 -10.06 37.20 28.54
N PHE A 10 -11.08 36.99 27.71
CA PHE A 10 -11.47 35.65 27.25
C PHE A 10 -10.61 35.27 26.03
N LEU A 11 -9.78 34.24 26.17
CA LEU A 11 -9.09 33.60 25.04
C LEU A 11 -10.05 32.59 24.38
N SER A 12 -10.50 32.91 23.18
CA SER A 12 -11.28 32.00 22.33
C SER A 12 -10.36 30.97 21.69
N VAL A 13 -10.44 29.71 22.12
CA VAL A 13 -9.76 28.58 21.47
C VAL A 13 -10.59 28.15 20.26
N ILE A 14 -10.09 28.43 19.05
CA ILE A 14 -10.71 27.96 17.81
C ILE A 14 -10.27 26.51 17.58
N TRP A 15 -11.19 25.57 17.80
CA TRP A 15 -11.01 24.17 17.40
C TRP A 15 -11.28 24.04 15.90
N ILE A 16 -10.21 23.88 15.10
CA ILE A 16 -10.33 23.48 13.71
C ILE A 16 -10.54 21.96 13.73
N ALA A 17 -11.78 21.52 13.55
CA ALA A 17 -12.08 20.12 13.28
C ALA A 17 -11.60 19.82 11.84
N SER A 18 -10.51 19.06 11.70
CA SER A 18 -10.11 18.47 10.43
C SER A 18 -11.18 17.46 10.02
N LEU A 19 -11.95 17.80 8.98
CA LEU A 19 -12.80 16.83 8.30
C LEU A 19 -11.87 15.90 7.52
N GLU A 20 -11.44 14.81 8.15
CA GLU A 20 -10.73 13.74 7.45
C GLU A 20 -11.71 13.08 6.50
N ARG A 21 -11.55 13.37 5.20
CA ARG A 21 -12.32 12.67 4.16
C ARG A 21 -11.79 11.24 4.12
N VAL A 22 -12.55 10.31 4.68
CA VAL A 22 -12.27 8.89 4.49
C VAL A 22 -12.69 8.55 3.06
N ALA A 23 -11.72 8.27 2.20
CA ALA A 23 -11.97 7.72 0.87
C ALA A 23 -12.05 6.20 1.00
N TYR A 24 -13.19 5.60 0.65
CA TYR A 24 -13.43 4.16 0.72
C TYR A 24 -12.97 3.46 -0.57
N GLY A 25 -11.65 3.32 -0.73
CA GLY A 25 -11.07 2.64 -1.89
C GLY A 25 -11.37 1.16 -1.85
N HIS A 26 -11.91 0.63 -2.95
CA HIS A 26 -12.04 -0.80 -3.18
C HIS A 26 -11.08 -1.19 -4.30
N GLY A 27 -10.13 -2.07 -4.02
CA GLY A 27 -9.18 -2.56 -5.00
C GLY A 27 -8.06 -3.36 -4.35
N PHE A 28 -7.44 -4.22 -5.14
CA PHE A 28 -6.31 -5.03 -4.71
C PHE A 28 -5.43 -5.36 -5.92
N VAL A 29 -4.15 -5.67 -5.68
CA VAL A 29 -3.26 -6.15 -6.74
C VAL A 29 -3.70 -7.57 -7.13
N HIS A 30 -4.19 -7.71 -8.36
CA HIS A 30 -4.69 -8.98 -8.87
C HIS A 30 -3.67 -9.73 -9.74
N THR A 31 -2.65 -9.03 -10.26
CA THR A 31 -1.55 -9.64 -11.01
C THR A 31 -0.26 -8.87 -10.75
N VAL A 32 0.86 -9.58 -10.63
CA VAL A 32 2.21 -9.02 -10.63
C VAL A 32 2.96 -9.55 -11.83
N VAL A 33 3.64 -8.70 -12.59
CA VAL A 33 4.46 -9.08 -13.74
C VAL A 33 5.92 -8.70 -13.50
N ILE A 34 6.83 -9.65 -13.73
CA ILE A 34 8.29 -9.47 -13.59
C ILE A 34 8.94 -10.11 -14.82
N GLY A 35 9.52 -9.27 -15.69
CA GLY A 35 9.94 -9.72 -17.03
C GLY A 35 8.75 -10.30 -17.80
N ASP A 36 8.89 -11.51 -18.34
CA ASP A 36 7.82 -12.20 -19.07
C ASP A 36 6.93 -13.07 -18.15
N ALA A 37 7.24 -13.15 -16.85
CA ALA A 37 6.49 -13.96 -15.90
C ALA A 37 5.30 -13.17 -15.32
N SER A 38 4.11 -13.75 -15.42
CA SER A 38 2.89 -13.23 -14.80
C SER A 38 2.48 -14.10 -13.61
N TYR A 39 2.31 -13.46 -12.46
CA TYR A 39 1.95 -14.08 -11.19
C TYR A 39 0.55 -13.60 -10.80
N PRO A 40 -0.47 -14.48 -10.84
CA PRO A 40 -1.78 -14.10 -10.34
C PRO A 40 -1.72 -13.85 -8.83
N GLY A 41 -2.36 -12.76 -8.40
CA GLY A 41 -2.47 -12.34 -7.02
C GLY A 41 -3.47 -13.17 -6.21
N TRP A 42 -3.48 -12.96 -4.90
CA TRP A 42 -4.53 -13.51 -4.04
C TRP A 42 -5.84 -12.81 -4.32
N ASN A 43 -6.85 -13.58 -4.72
CA ASN A 43 -8.20 -13.07 -4.94
C ASN A 43 -9.08 -13.39 -3.71
N PRO A 44 -9.42 -12.39 -2.87
CA PRO A 44 -10.20 -12.62 -1.64
C PRO A 44 -11.61 -13.15 -1.89
N PHE A 45 -12.12 -13.05 -3.12
CA PHE A 45 -13.47 -13.50 -3.49
C PHE A 45 -13.51 -14.88 -4.13
N VAL A 46 -12.34 -15.46 -4.47
CA VAL A 46 -12.25 -16.73 -5.20
C VAL A 46 -11.36 -17.73 -4.46
N ASP A 47 -10.15 -17.32 -4.09
CA ASP A 47 -9.12 -18.23 -3.56
C ASP A 47 -9.50 -18.89 -2.22
N PRO A 48 -10.21 -18.23 -1.28
CA PRO A 48 -10.69 -18.89 -0.05
C PRO A 48 -11.64 -20.07 -0.29
N TYR A 49 -12.29 -20.12 -1.45
CA TYR A 49 -13.32 -21.11 -1.79
C TYR A 49 -12.81 -22.19 -2.76
N ALA A 50 -11.55 -22.11 -3.18
CA ALA A 50 -10.92 -23.07 -4.07
C ALA A 50 -10.46 -24.34 -3.33
N SER A 51 -10.44 -25.49 -4.03
CA SER A 51 -9.94 -26.76 -3.51
C SER A 51 -9.07 -27.47 -4.56
N PRO A 52 -7.73 -27.57 -4.35
CA PRO A 52 -6.97 -26.97 -3.24
C PRO A 52 -6.91 -25.44 -3.33
N VAL A 53 -6.66 -24.77 -2.20
CA VAL A 53 -6.39 -23.33 -2.17
C VAL A 53 -5.11 -23.04 -2.96
N PRO A 54 -5.12 -22.11 -3.92
CA PRO A 54 -3.95 -21.82 -4.75
C PRO A 54 -2.84 -21.15 -3.92
N SER A 55 -1.59 -21.48 -4.24
CA SER A 55 -0.43 -20.74 -3.73
C SER A 55 -0.22 -19.47 -4.56
N ARG A 56 0.02 -18.34 -3.89
CA ARG A 56 0.13 -16.99 -4.49
C ARG A 56 1.37 -16.30 -3.94
N ILE A 57 2.03 -15.49 -4.76
CA ILE A 57 3.18 -14.69 -4.29
C ILE A 57 2.73 -13.47 -3.47
N ILE A 58 1.48 -13.04 -3.65
CA ILE A 58 0.87 -11.96 -2.89
C ILE A 58 0.30 -12.55 -1.61
N ARG A 59 0.54 -11.87 -0.48
CA ARG A 59 0.00 -12.26 0.82
C ARG A 59 -1.52 -12.13 0.84
N LYS A 60 -2.16 -12.91 1.72
CA LYS A 60 -3.62 -12.96 1.81
C LYS A 60 -4.17 -11.64 2.31
N ILE A 61 -5.30 -11.24 1.74
CA ILE A 61 -6.17 -10.16 2.21
C ILE A 61 -7.61 -10.72 2.33
N PRO A 62 -8.45 -10.18 3.21
CA PRO A 62 -9.80 -10.73 3.45
C PRO A 62 -10.85 -10.15 2.50
N ASN A 63 -10.60 -8.96 1.95
CA ASN A 63 -11.51 -8.21 1.10
C ASN A 63 -10.69 -7.19 0.27
N ASP A 64 -11.38 -6.40 -0.54
CA ASP A 64 -10.82 -5.33 -1.37
C ASP A 64 -10.87 -3.95 -0.69
N GLY A 65 -11.28 -3.86 0.57
CA GLY A 65 -11.40 -2.61 1.31
C GLY A 65 -10.06 -2.08 1.82
N TYR A 66 -10.12 -0.96 2.56
CA TYR A 66 -8.97 -0.25 3.10
C TYR A 66 -8.63 -0.67 4.54
N ILE A 67 -7.46 -0.24 5.02
CA ILE A 67 -7.05 -0.29 6.44
C ILE A 67 -7.15 1.12 7.02
N SER A 68 -7.85 1.28 8.15
CA SER A 68 -7.89 2.56 8.89
C SER A 68 -6.65 2.73 9.77
N ILE A 69 -6.27 3.95 10.10
CA ILE A 69 -5.19 4.23 11.06
C ILE A 69 -5.79 4.72 12.38
N PRO A 70 -5.32 4.23 13.55
CA PRO A 70 -4.26 3.23 13.73
C PRO A 70 -4.78 1.79 13.58
N ASP A 71 -4.06 0.97 12.82
CA ASP A 71 -4.28 -0.47 12.73
C ASP A 71 -2.91 -1.16 12.58
N PRO A 72 -2.62 -2.20 13.40
CA PRO A 72 -1.32 -2.89 13.35
C PRO A 72 -1.05 -3.61 12.03
N ASP A 73 -2.08 -3.95 11.24
CA ASP A 73 -1.95 -4.71 9.99
C ASP A 73 -1.76 -3.81 8.75
N ILE A 74 -1.43 -2.52 8.94
CA ILE A 74 -1.18 -1.56 7.84
C ILE A 74 -0.07 -2.00 6.86
N ALA A 75 0.83 -2.88 7.30
CA ALA A 75 1.95 -3.35 6.50
C ALA A 75 1.51 -4.17 5.28
N CYS A 76 0.54 -5.07 5.44
CA CYS A 76 0.13 -6.02 4.39
C CYS A 76 -1.39 -6.30 4.37
N HIS A 77 -2.20 -5.44 4.98
CA HIS A 77 -3.63 -5.68 5.25
C HIS A 77 -3.87 -6.80 6.26
N HIS A 78 -5.10 -6.93 6.75
CA HIS A 78 -5.50 -7.96 7.70
C HIS A 78 -5.17 -9.35 7.15
N GLY A 79 -4.57 -10.21 7.99
CA GLY A 79 -4.12 -11.54 7.58
C GLY A 79 -2.84 -11.58 6.72
N GLY A 80 -2.39 -10.43 6.21
CA GLY A 80 -1.15 -10.28 5.47
C GLY A 80 0.10 -10.22 6.35
N ASN A 81 -0.04 -10.20 7.67
CA ASN A 81 1.11 -10.31 8.57
C ASN A 81 1.84 -11.66 8.40
N ASN A 82 1.10 -12.73 8.07
CA ASN A 82 1.67 -14.03 7.77
C ASN A 82 2.23 -14.11 6.34
N GLY A 83 3.37 -14.81 6.19
CA GLY A 83 3.99 -15.06 4.90
C GLY A 83 3.18 -15.97 3.97
N THR A 84 3.64 -16.05 2.73
CA THR A 84 3.15 -17.00 1.72
C THR A 84 4.32 -17.87 1.23
N THR A 85 4.01 -19.07 0.75
CA THR A 85 5.02 -20.07 0.37
C THR A 85 5.52 -19.92 -1.06
N ALA A 86 4.76 -19.26 -1.95
CA ALA A 86 5.23 -18.97 -3.29
C ALA A 86 6.09 -17.71 -3.31
N ILE A 87 7.24 -17.78 -3.97
CA ILE A 87 8.22 -16.71 -4.10
C ILE A 87 8.49 -16.45 -5.59
N ALA A 88 8.41 -15.20 -6.01
CA ALA A 88 8.85 -14.79 -7.35
C ALA A 88 10.35 -14.50 -7.36
N THR A 89 11.04 -14.92 -8.42
CA THR A 89 12.45 -14.56 -8.63
C THR A 89 12.52 -13.32 -9.50
N ALA A 90 13.24 -12.31 -9.03
CA ALA A 90 13.43 -11.05 -9.74
C ALA A 90 14.89 -10.59 -9.63
N PRO A 91 15.56 -10.25 -10.75
CA PRO A 91 16.87 -9.61 -10.69
C PRO A 91 16.80 -8.23 -10.02
N ALA A 92 17.84 -7.84 -9.28
CA ALA A 92 18.01 -6.44 -8.89
C ALA A 92 18.05 -5.55 -10.15
N GLY A 93 17.48 -4.34 -10.08
CA GLY A 93 17.32 -3.45 -11.23
C GLY A 93 16.16 -3.82 -12.17
N SER A 94 15.47 -4.95 -11.97
CA SER A 94 14.32 -5.30 -12.81
C SER A 94 13.06 -4.53 -12.40
N GLN A 95 12.16 -4.39 -13.38
CA GLN A 95 10.85 -3.80 -13.17
C GLN A 95 9.88 -4.84 -12.60
N VAL A 96 9.11 -4.41 -11.59
CA VAL A 96 7.93 -5.11 -11.07
C VAL A 96 6.71 -4.28 -11.43
N VAL A 97 5.75 -4.92 -12.09
CA VAL A 97 4.51 -4.29 -12.54
C VAL A 97 3.35 -4.83 -11.71
N PHE A 98 2.63 -3.96 -11.03
CA PHE A 98 1.44 -4.25 -10.25
C PHE A 98 0.20 -3.89 -11.05
N GLN A 99 -0.65 -4.87 -11.32
CA GLN A 99 -1.94 -4.66 -11.94
C GLN A 99 -3.02 -4.73 -10.86
N TRP A 100 -3.71 -3.62 -10.66
CA TRP A 100 -4.79 -3.50 -9.69
C TRP A 100 -6.11 -3.93 -10.31
N ALA A 101 -6.90 -4.70 -9.56
CA ALA A 101 -8.29 -4.92 -9.87
C ALA A 101 -9.05 -3.64 -9.57
N TYR A 102 -9.73 -3.10 -10.60
CA TYR A 102 -10.71 -2.00 -10.57
C TYR A 102 -10.44 -0.92 -9.52
N TRP A 103 -9.86 0.22 -9.92
CA TRP A 103 -9.75 1.37 -9.03
C TRP A 103 -10.75 2.48 -9.40
N PRO A 104 -11.67 2.87 -8.49
CA PRO A 104 -12.64 3.92 -8.77
C PRO A 104 -11.99 5.30 -8.97
N GLY A 105 -12.46 6.07 -9.96
CA GLY A 105 -11.88 7.37 -10.31
C GLY A 105 -12.04 8.48 -9.27
N ASP A 106 -12.90 8.31 -8.28
CA ASP A 106 -13.06 9.22 -7.14
C ASP A 106 -12.05 8.97 -6.00
N HIS A 107 -11.28 7.87 -6.07
CA HIS A 107 -10.27 7.49 -5.08
C HIS A 107 -8.89 8.04 -5.45
N GLN A 108 -8.80 9.36 -5.36
CA GLN A 108 -7.60 10.11 -5.68
C GLN A 108 -6.62 10.10 -4.50
N GLY A 109 -5.38 9.70 -4.76
CA GLY A 109 -4.36 9.58 -3.72
C GLY A 109 -2.96 9.30 -4.27
N PRO A 110 -1.94 9.33 -3.40
CA PRO A 110 -0.60 8.91 -3.77
C PRO A 110 -0.56 7.41 -4.08
N VAL A 111 0.47 6.97 -4.79
CA VAL A 111 0.81 5.54 -4.93
C VAL A 111 2.24 5.39 -4.47
N SER A 112 2.52 4.36 -3.67
CA SER A 112 3.86 4.13 -3.13
C SER A 112 4.21 2.65 -3.10
N THR A 113 5.48 2.36 -3.36
CA THR A 113 6.04 1.02 -3.25
C THR A 113 7.18 1.02 -2.25
N TYR A 114 7.17 0.02 -1.38
CA TYR A 114 8.18 -0.22 -0.34
C TYR A 114 8.69 -1.65 -0.47
N MET A 115 9.86 -1.87 0.09
CA MET A 115 10.43 -3.18 0.28
C MET A 115 10.95 -3.33 1.71
N THR A 116 11.03 -4.56 2.18
CA THR A 116 11.75 -4.94 3.40
C THR A 116 12.49 -6.25 3.16
N SER A 117 13.68 -6.39 3.73
CA SER A 117 14.35 -7.68 3.74
C SER A 117 13.60 -8.62 4.69
N CYS A 118 13.39 -9.87 4.27
CA CYS A 118 12.88 -10.90 5.17
C CYS A 118 13.97 -11.46 6.10
N GLY A 119 15.24 -11.10 5.88
CA GLY A 119 16.39 -11.62 6.64
C GLY A 119 16.61 -13.13 6.50
N GLY A 120 15.90 -13.78 5.57
CA GLY A 120 15.79 -15.22 5.46
C GLY A 120 14.57 -15.61 4.62
N ASP A 121 13.76 -16.53 5.13
CA ASP A 121 12.58 -17.06 4.43
C ASP A 121 11.33 -16.17 4.64
N CYS A 122 10.84 -15.56 3.56
CA CYS A 122 9.64 -14.73 3.59
C CYS A 122 8.36 -15.53 3.91
N SER A 123 8.38 -16.86 3.82
CA SER A 123 7.22 -17.69 4.15
C SER A 123 6.87 -17.66 5.65
N THR A 124 7.86 -17.38 6.50
CA THR A 124 7.68 -17.27 7.96
C THR A 124 7.83 -15.84 8.48
N PHE A 125 8.23 -14.90 7.60
CA PHE A 125 8.45 -13.50 7.95
C PHE A 125 7.16 -12.76 8.32
N GLN A 126 7.19 -12.04 9.45
CA GLN A 126 6.09 -11.19 9.92
C GLN A 126 6.30 -9.74 9.44
N ALA A 127 5.24 -9.12 8.89
CA ALA A 127 5.33 -7.84 8.18
C ALA A 127 5.15 -6.60 9.09
N ASN A 128 4.38 -6.73 10.18
CA ASN A 128 3.91 -5.56 10.94
C ASN A 128 5.03 -4.80 11.66
N ASP A 129 6.07 -5.51 12.13
CA ASP A 129 7.22 -4.92 12.83
C ASP A 129 8.45 -4.76 11.92
N ALA A 130 8.26 -4.93 10.61
CA ALA A 130 9.36 -4.90 9.64
C ALA A 130 9.92 -3.48 9.42
N GLN A 131 11.18 -3.43 9.01
CA GLN A 131 11.87 -2.19 8.65
C GLN A 131 11.71 -1.94 7.15
N TRP A 132 10.72 -1.13 6.81
CA TRP A 132 10.39 -0.80 5.43
C TRP A 132 11.25 0.34 4.89
N PHE A 133 11.75 0.17 3.66
CA PHE A 133 12.34 1.25 2.88
C PHE A 133 11.51 1.51 1.63
N LYS A 134 11.32 2.79 1.30
CA LYS A 134 10.58 3.22 0.12
C LYS A 134 11.44 3.07 -1.13
N VAL A 135 10.89 2.49 -2.19
CA VAL A 135 11.57 2.32 -3.49
C VAL A 135 10.98 3.19 -4.59
N ASP A 136 9.72 3.58 -4.46
CA ASP A 136 9.00 4.38 -5.44
C ASP A 136 7.82 5.10 -4.76
N ALA A 137 7.53 6.32 -5.19
CA ALA A 137 6.36 7.07 -4.77
C ALA A 137 6.04 8.20 -5.73
N ASP A 138 4.75 8.40 -5.97
CA ASP A 138 4.22 9.56 -6.66
C ASP A 138 2.98 10.09 -5.91
N GLY A 139 2.74 11.38 -6.01
CA GLY A 139 1.71 12.11 -5.27
C GLY A 139 0.84 12.97 -6.18
N TYR A 140 0.49 14.15 -5.70
CA TYR A 140 -0.22 15.14 -6.50
C TYR A 140 0.76 15.93 -7.38
N ASP A 141 0.50 15.97 -8.69
CA ASP A 141 1.21 16.82 -9.64
C ASP A 141 0.40 18.08 -9.93
N ALA A 142 0.94 19.25 -9.55
CA ALA A 142 0.30 20.54 -9.73
C ALA A 142 0.22 20.98 -11.21
N ALA A 143 1.08 20.48 -12.08
CA ALA A 143 1.09 20.83 -13.50
C ALA A 143 -0.05 20.14 -14.26
N SER A 144 -0.18 18.81 -14.09
CA SER A 144 -1.29 18.04 -14.67
C SER A 144 -2.58 18.13 -13.86
N LYS A 145 -2.52 18.59 -12.60
CA LYS A 145 -3.61 18.58 -11.62
C LYS A 145 -4.15 17.18 -11.33
N GLN A 146 -3.28 16.17 -11.39
CA GLN A 146 -3.62 14.77 -11.21
C GLN A 146 -2.86 14.15 -10.05
N TRP A 147 -3.52 13.23 -9.34
CA TRP A 147 -2.87 12.35 -8.39
C TRP A 147 -2.27 11.12 -9.09
N ALA A 148 -1.33 10.45 -8.42
CA ALA A 148 -0.75 9.19 -8.88
C ALA A 148 -1.82 8.12 -9.17
N ALA A 149 -2.88 8.03 -8.35
CA ALA A 149 -4.01 7.14 -8.62
C ALA A 149 -4.65 7.40 -10.00
N ALA A 150 -4.75 8.65 -10.45
CA ALA A 150 -5.29 8.97 -11.78
C ALA A 150 -4.37 8.47 -12.90
N LYS A 151 -3.05 8.57 -12.71
CA LYS A 151 -2.03 8.04 -13.64
C LYS A 151 -2.12 6.52 -13.72
N LEU A 152 -2.27 5.85 -12.58
CA LEU A 152 -2.47 4.41 -12.48
C LEU A 152 -3.72 3.97 -13.25
N ILE A 153 -4.86 4.63 -13.02
CA ILE A 153 -6.13 4.33 -13.72
C ILE A 153 -5.96 4.50 -15.23
N ALA A 154 -5.36 5.61 -15.67
CA ALA A 154 -5.13 5.91 -17.09
C ALA A 154 -4.18 4.89 -17.75
N ASN A 155 -3.31 4.24 -16.97
CA ASN A 155 -2.41 3.19 -17.41
C ASN A 155 -3.01 1.78 -17.21
N ASN A 156 -4.29 1.59 -17.53
CA ASN A 156 -4.99 0.29 -17.35
C ASN A 156 -4.87 -0.27 -15.93
N SER A 157 -5.04 0.58 -14.92
CA SER A 157 -4.91 0.23 -13.50
C SER A 157 -3.56 -0.43 -13.15
N THR A 158 -2.47 0.08 -13.73
CA THR A 158 -1.13 -0.50 -13.60
C THR A 158 -0.12 0.49 -13.03
N TRP A 159 0.66 0.02 -12.06
CA TRP A 159 1.80 0.73 -11.48
C TRP A 159 3.09 -0.06 -11.68
N SER A 160 4.20 0.60 -11.98
CA SER A 160 5.49 -0.06 -12.18
C SER A 160 6.55 0.54 -11.27
N SER A 161 7.28 -0.30 -10.56
CA SER A 161 8.41 0.11 -9.71
C SER A 161 9.66 -0.69 -10.05
N ILE A 162 10.85 -0.12 -9.83
CA ILE A 162 12.14 -0.77 -10.11
C ILE A 162 12.74 -1.28 -8.81
N ILE A 163 13.17 -2.55 -8.78
CA ILE A 163 13.97 -3.07 -7.66
C ILE A 163 15.32 -2.34 -7.66
N PRO A 164 15.80 -1.78 -6.54
CA PRO A 164 17.09 -1.13 -6.50
C PRO A 164 18.22 -2.03 -7.04
N SER A 165 19.06 -1.52 -7.94
CA SER A 165 20.11 -2.31 -8.61
C SER A 165 21.17 -2.84 -7.64
N ASP A 166 21.40 -2.09 -6.57
CA ASP A 166 22.46 -2.38 -5.58
C ASP A 166 21.90 -3.13 -4.36
N LEU A 167 20.67 -3.64 -4.46
CA LEU A 167 20.03 -4.40 -3.39
C LEU A 167 20.76 -5.72 -3.19
N ALA A 168 21.13 -6.02 -1.94
CA ALA A 168 21.78 -7.28 -1.61
C ALA A 168 20.87 -8.47 -1.98
N PRO A 169 21.41 -9.57 -2.54
CA PRO A 169 20.62 -10.76 -2.84
C PRO A 169 19.94 -11.32 -1.58
N GLY A 170 18.68 -11.75 -1.72
CA GLY A 170 17.90 -12.31 -0.62
C GLY A 170 16.41 -12.33 -0.94
N GLN A 171 15.59 -12.85 -0.02
CA GLN A 171 14.15 -12.71 -0.13
C GLN A 171 13.69 -11.38 0.49
N TYR A 172 12.82 -10.69 -0.24
CA TYR A 172 12.24 -9.42 0.16
C TYR A 172 10.73 -9.50 0.07
N LEU A 173 10.06 -8.80 0.96
CA LEU A 173 8.65 -8.49 0.83
C LEU A 173 8.50 -7.12 0.20
N MET A 174 7.62 -7.01 -0.79
CA MET A 174 7.31 -5.77 -1.49
C MET A 174 5.87 -5.38 -1.20
N ARG A 175 5.65 -4.12 -0.81
CA ARG A 175 4.36 -3.52 -0.45
C ARG A 175 4.04 -2.41 -1.43
N ASN A 176 3.01 -2.58 -2.23
CA ASN A 176 2.45 -1.52 -3.07
C ASN A 176 1.15 -1.05 -2.43
N GLU A 177 1.03 0.25 -2.19
CA GLU A 177 -0.11 0.89 -1.56
C GLU A 177 -0.62 2.05 -2.40
N MET A 178 -1.90 2.37 -2.19
CA MET A 178 -2.59 3.53 -2.72
C MET A 178 -3.51 4.10 -1.64
#